data_AF-A0A8J2UBK8-F1
#
_entry.id   AF-A0A8J2UBK8-F1
#
_cell.length_a   1.000
_cell.length_b   1.000
_cell.length_c   1.000
_cell.angle_alpha   90.00
_cell.angle_beta   90.00
_cell.angle_gamma   90.00
#
_symmetry.space_group_name_H-M   'P 1'
#
loop_
_entity.id
_entity.type
_entity.pdbx_description
1 polymer ?
#
loop_
_entity_poly.entity_id
_entity_poly.type
_entity_poly.pdbx_seq_one_letter_code
_entity_poly.pdbx_strand_id
1 'polypeptide(L)'
;MLPFQYFIFKNKNMQATIKFILTPQMTMYNKDNLTAIGRSSLLATWVTITTPMTYNRLATIEFEDPDILQQKETGRYTNYYHVIIGEVTEEDMMLSLWVAKDHVGFVVAMQYRSEEEIELSDNYKAFPCERKLTEAEIKEIFASIFQNPSVIEPVELSTGDKSIDNLPYTE
;
A
#
# COMPACT_ATOMS: atom_id res chain seq x y z
N MET A 1 1.76 14.98 -15.10
CA MET A 1 1.32 15.27 -13.72
C MET A 1 0.15 14.34 -13.45
N LEU A 2 0.36 13.27 -12.68
CA LEU A 2 -0.69 12.29 -12.40
C LEU A 2 -1.76 12.92 -11.49
N PRO A 3 -3.05 12.59 -11.65
CA PRO A 3 -4.11 13.14 -10.81
C PRO A 3 -4.01 12.56 -9.40
N PHE A 4 -3.75 13.39 -8.41
CA PHE A 4 -3.90 13.04 -7.00
C PHE A 4 -5.40 12.99 -6.68
N GLN A 5 -5.91 11.83 -6.27
CA GLN A 5 -7.27 11.71 -5.73
C GLN A 5 -7.23 11.85 -4.21
N TYR A 6 -7.86 12.90 -3.69
CA TYR A 6 -8.09 13.08 -2.26
C TYR A 6 -9.39 12.38 -1.89
N PHE A 7 -9.33 11.44 -0.95
CA PHE A 7 -10.51 10.81 -0.39
C PHE A 7 -10.73 11.31 1.04
N ILE A 8 -11.88 11.93 1.28
CA ILE A 8 -12.37 12.25 2.63
C ILE A 8 -13.60 11.38 2.85
N PHE A 9 -13.43 10.28 3.58
CA PHE A 9 -14.57 9.47 4.00
C PHE A 9 -15.15 10.06 5.29
N LYS A 10 -16.48 10.16 5.36
CA LYS A 10 -17.22 10.44 6.60
C LYS A 10 -18.21 9.31 6.79
N ASN A 11 -17.84 8.30 7.56
CA ASN A 11 -18.80 7.28 7.98
C ASN A 11 -19.57 7.80 9.20
N LYS A 12 -20.90 7.93 9.10
CA LYS A 12 -21.74 8.50 10.16
C LYS A 12 -21.85 7.61 11.42
N ASN A 13 -21.38 6.36 11.37
CA ASN A 13 -21.54 5.39 12.47
C ASN A 13 -20.22 4.74 12.96
N MET A 14 -19.04 5.20 12.55
CA MET A 14 -17.76 4.73 13.10
C MET A 14 -16.89 5.95 13.44
N GLN A 15 -16.50 6.04 14.72
CA GLN A 15 -15.83 7.21 15.31
C GLN A 15 -14.33 7.33 15.00
N ALA A 16 -13.77 6.47 14.15
CA ALA A 16 -12.44 6.69 13.59
C ALA A 16 -12.64 7.09 12.13
N THR A 17 -12.09 8.24 11.74
CA THR A 17 -11.94 8.60 10.34
C THR A 17 -10.46 8.79 10.14
N ILE A 18 -9.77 7.72 9.77
CA ILE A 18 -8.40 7.86 9.31
C ILE A 18 -8.42 8.49 7.92
N LYS A 19 -7.55 9.48 7.73
CA LYS A 19 -7.40 10.13 6.42
C LYS A 19 -6.07 9.73 5.83
N PHE A 20 -6.12 9.30 4.57
CA PHE A 20 -4.96 8.84 3.84
C PHE A 20 -5.14 9.05 2.34
N ILE A 21 -4.03 9.00 1.62
CA ILE A 21 -3.97 9.06 0.16
C ILE A 21 -3.36 7.75 -0.32
N LEU A 22 -3.98 7.15 -1.33
CA LEU A 22 -3.43 6.01 -2.06
C LEU A 22 -2.87 6.48 -3.39
N THR A 23 -1.64 6.07 -3.70
CA THR A 23 -1.03 6.35 -5.00
C THR A 23 -0.61 5.03 -5.65
N PRO A 24 -1.27 4.61 -6.75
CA PRO A 24 -0.88 3.42 -7.49
C PRO A 24 0.59 3.45 -7.90
N GLN A 25 1.27 2.31 -7.73
CA GLN A 25 2.68 2.11 -8.03
C GLN A 25 2.88 1.00 -9.07
N MET A 26 1.82 0.63 -9.79
CA MET A 26 1.92 -0.25 -10.95
C MET A 26 1.55 0.50 -12.21
N THR A 27 2.28 0.25 -13.28
CA THR A 27 1.93 0.67 -14.62
C THR A 27 1.63 -0.55 -15.47
N MET A 28 0.77 -0.35 -16.46
CA MET A 28 0.41 -1.36 -17.45
C MET A 28 0.70 -0.82 -18.84
N TYR A 29 1.61 -1.49 -19.57
CA TYR A 29 1.94 -1.13 -20.97
C TYR A 29 1.03 -1.85 -21.97
N ASN A 30 0.63 -3.07 -21.64
CA ASN A 30 -0.41 -3.85 -22.30
C ASN A 30 -0.99 -4.84 -21.27
N LYS A 31 -2.07 -5.56 -21.62
CA LYS A 31 -2.79 -6.44 -20.68
C LYS A 31 -1.94 -7.50 -19.98
N ASP A 32 -0.75 -7.79 -20.51
CA ASP A 32 0.13 -8.85 -20.01
C ASP A 32 1.39 -8.29 -19.31
N ASN A 33 1.67 -6.98 -19.44
CA ASN A 33 2.89 -6.35 -18.95
C ASN A 33 2.60 -5.35 -17.84
N LEU A 34 2.58 -5.86 -16.61
CA LEU A 34 2.56 -5.08 -15.38
C LEU A 34 3.99 -4.77 -14.91
N THR A 35 4.23 -3.53 -14.51
CA THR A 35 5.53 -3.11 -13.98
C THR A 35 5.31 -2.28 -12.72
N ALA A 36 5.94 -2.69 -11.62
CA ALA A 36 5.96 -1.90 -10.40
C ALA A 36 7.01 -0.78 -10.51
N ILE A 37 6.66 0.42 -10.05
CA ILE A 37 7.51 1.61 -10.09
C ILE A 37 7.90 2.06 -8.67
N GLY A 38 9.00 2.81 -8.59
CA GLY A 38 9.47 3.43 -7.35
C GLY A 38 9.99 2.45 -6.29
N ARG A 39 10.27 2.96 -5.09
CA ARG A 39 10.84 2.17 -3.97
C ARG A 39 9.98 0.98 -3.54
N SER A 40 8.65 1.08 -3.71
CA SER A 40 7.70 0.01 -3.38
C SER A 40 7.89 -1.23 -4.24
N SER A 41 8.46 -1.12 -5.46
CA SER A 41 8.72 -2.28 -6.31
C SER A 41 9.80 -3.20 -5.72
N LEU A 42 10.80 -2.61 -5.04
CA LEU A 42 11.86 -3.37 -4.38
C LEU A 42 11.31 -4.20 -3.22
N LEU A 43 10.46 -3.56 -2.38
CA LEU A 43 9.73 -4.27 -1.33
C LEU A 43 8.86 -5.38 -1.91
N ALA A 44 8.02 -5.07 -2.90
CA ALA A 44 7.10 -6.05 -3.48
C ALA A 44 7.85 -7.25 -4.09
N THR A 45 8.97 -6.99 -4.76
CA THR A 45 9.86 -8.04 -5.28
C THR A 45 10.41 -8.91 -4.16
N TRP A 46 10.91 -8.30 -3.07
CA TRP A 46 11.39 -9.03 -1.90
C TRP A 46 10.30 -9.89 -1.25
N VAL A 47 9.06 -9.38 -1.17
CA VAL A 47 7.90 -10.13 -0.67
C VAL A 47 7.62 -11.36 -1.54
N THR A 48 7.58 -11.24 -2.87
CA THR A 48 7.41 -12.40 -3.78
C THR A 48 8.51 -13.45 -3.68
N ILE A 49 9.73 -13.06 -3.29
CA ILE A 49 10.85 -13.99 -3.12
C ILE A 49 10.75 -14.73 -1.78
N THR A 50 10.27 -14.05 -0.74
CA THR A 50 10.27 -14.55 0.64
C THR A 50 8.95 -15.17 1.07
N THR A 51 7.89 -14.95 0.31
CA THR A 51 6.54 -15.46 0.56
C THR A 51 5.97 -16.06 -0.74
N PRO A 52 5.06 -17.05 -0.67
CA PRO A 52 4.41 -17.61 -1.85
C PRO A 52 3.35 -16.66 -2.46
N MET A 53 3.37 -15.37 -2.11
CA MET A 53 2.40 -14.39 -2.56
C MET A 53 2.74 -13.92 -3.97
N THR A 54 1.76 -13.97 -4.88
CA THR A 54 1.77 -13.21 -6.13
C THR A 54 1.05 -11.87 -5.92
N TYR A 55 1.48 -10.81 -6.60
CA TYR A 55 0.80 -9.51 -6.50
C TYR A 55 0.53 -8.94 -7.90
N ASN A 56 -0.60 -8.26 -8.02
CA ASN A 56 -0.99 -7.53 -9.23
C ASN A 56 -1.64 -6.18 -8.92
N ARG A 57 -1.58 -5.74 -7.66
CA ARG A 57 -1.88 -4.39 -7.21
C ARG A 57 -0.78 -3.92 -6.26
N LEU A 58 -0.37 -2.67 -6.40
CA LEU A 58 0.63 -2.03 -5.54
C LEU A 58 0.29 -0.55 -5.43
N ALA A 59 0.24 -0.02 -4.22
CA ALA A 59 0.05 1.40 -3.97
C ALA A 59 0.83 1.85 -2.74
N THR A 60 1.36 3.07 -2.75
CA THR A 60 1.78 3.70 -1.48
C THR A 60 0.56 4.23 -0.77
N ILE A 61 0.62 4.20 0.57
CA ILE A 61 -0.35 4.88 1.43
C ILE A 61 0.36 5.98 2.21
N GLU A 62 -0.22 7.18 2.17
CA GLU A 62 0.28 8.35 2.92
C GLU A 62 -0.81 8.80 3.88
N PHE A 63 -0.52 8.80 5.18
CA PHE A 63 -1.46 9.23 6.21
C PHE A 63 -1.40 10.75 6.41
N GLU A 64 -2.56 11.39 6.65
CA GLU A 64 -2.60 12.82 7.01
C GLU A 64 -1.95 13.06 8.38
N ASP A 65 -2.06 12.09 9.29
CA ASP A 65 -1.37 12.08 10.58
C ASP A 65 0.03 11.46 10.41
N PRO A 66 1.12 12.26 10.54
CA PRO A 66 2.47 11.78 10.33
C PRO A 66 3.00 10.89 11.46
N ASP A 67 2.32 10.78 12.61
CA ASP A 67 2.74 9.86 13.69
C ASP A 67 2.37 8.40 13.37
N ILE A 68 1.43 8.16 12.44
CA ILE A 68 0.96 6.83 12.10
C ILE A 68 2.08 5.99 11.52
N LEU A 69 2.37 4.87 12.20
CA LEU A 69 3.36 3.88 11.77
C LEU A 69 4.76 4.48 11.53
N GLN A 70 5.09 5.56 12.25
CA GLN A 70 6.40 6.19 12.26
C GLN A 70 7.08 6.03 13.62
N GLN A 71 8.41 6.09 13.64
CA GLN A 71 9.21 6.20 14.87
C GLN A 71 9.92 7.55 14.90
N LYS A 72 10.24 8.05 16.10
CA LYS A 72 11.16 9.18 16.25
C LYS A 72 12.56 8.69 16.63
N GLU A 73 13.52 8.87 15.73
CA GLU A 73 14.94 8.68 15.98
C GLU A 73 15.61 10.07 16.11
N THR A 74 16.25 10.36 17.25
CA THR A 74 16.94 11.65 17.49
C THR A 74 16.06 12.89 17.28
N GLY A 75 14.75 12.78 17.56
CA GLY A 75 13.78 13.87 17.42
C GLY A 75 13.27 14.08 15.99
N ARG A 76 13.58 13.18 15.04
CA ARG A 76 13.06 13.20 13.68
C ARG A 76 12.31 11.92 13.37
N TYR A 77 11.29 11.99 12.52
CA TYR A 77 10.64 10.79 12.02
C TYR A 77 11.61 9.94 11.21
N THR A 78 11.49 8.63 11.38
CA THR A 78 12.12 7.64 10.52
C THR A 78 11.62 7.76 9.09
N ASN A 79 12.44 7.37 8.11
CA ASN A 79 12.04 7.37 6.69
C ASN A 79 11.18 6.15 6.33
N TYR A 80 10.28 5.71 7.22
CA TYR A 80 9.38 4.62 6.88
C TYR A 80 8.37 5.08 5.85
N TYR A 81 8.01 4.15 4.98
CA TYR A 81 6.94 4.32 4.03
C TYR A 81 6.00 3.14 4.07
N HIS A 82 4.77 3.37 3.63
CA HIS A 82 3.70 2.43 3.81
C HIS A 82 3.17 2.01 2.44
N VAL A 83 2.86 0.73 2.31
CA VAL A 83 2.51 0.13 1.03
C VAL A 83 1.33 -0.80 1.20
N ILE A 84 0.37 -0.72 0.29
CA ILE A 84 -0.62 -1.76 0.05
C ILE A 84 -0.09 -2.66 -1.06
N ILE A 85 0.05 -3.95 -0.75
CA ILE A 85 0.31 -4.99 -1.74
C ILE A 85 -0.95 -5.84 -1.84
N GLY A 86 -1.48 -5.97 -3.05
CA GLY A 86 -2.72 -6.68 -3.30
C GLY A 86 -2.60 -7.74 -4.39
N GLU A 87 -3.43 -8.76 -4.23
CA GLU A 87 -3.63 -9.82 -5.19
C GLU A 87 -5.12 -9.90 -5.54
N VAL A 88 -5.43 -9.72 -6.83
CA VAL A 88 -6.79 -9.82 -7.36
C VAL A 88 -6.87 -11.01 -8.27
N THR A 89 -7.75 -11.95 -7.95
CA THR A 89 -8.09 -13.09 -8.80
C THR A 89 -9.52 -12.92 -9.33
N GLU A 90 -9.99 -13.88 -10.13
CA GLU A 90 -11.40 -13.91 -10.55
C GLU A 90 -12.35 -14.14 -9.36
N GLU A 91 -11.87 -14.83 -8.33
CA GLU A 91 -12.67 -15.28 -7.18
C GLU A 91 -12.61 -14.29 -6.02
N ASP A 92 -11.44 -13.67 -5.77
CA ASP A 92 -11.26 -12.84 -4.59
C ASP A 92 -10.21 -11.72 -4.74
N MET A 93 -10.13 -10.89 -3.71
CA MET A 93 -9.10 -9.87 -3.55
C MET A 93 -8.49 -9.97 -2.16
N MET A 94 -7.18 -10.16 -2.10
CA MET A 94 -6.41 -10.09 -0.85
C MET A 94 -5.61 -8.80 -0.82
N LEU A 95 -5.62 -8.12 0.33
CA LEU A 95 -4.82 -6.93 0.59
C LEU A 95 -3.92 -7.17 1.80
N SER A 96 -2.72 -6.63 1.72
CA SER A 96 -1.78 -6.57 2.83
C SER A 96 -1.24 -5.14 2.97
N LEU A 97 -1.22 -4.63 4.19
CA LEU A 97 -0.62 -3.34 4.54
C LEU A 97 0.79 -3.59 5.08
N TRP A 98 1.77 -2.82 4.64
CA TRP A 98 3.17 -2.97 5.01
C TRP A 98 3.75 -1.66 5.54
N VAL A 99 4.67 -1.78 6.50
CA VAL A 99 5.64 -0.73 6.84
C VAL A 99 6.99 -1.15 6.30
N ALA A 100 7.67 -0.26 5.59
CA ALA A 100 8.97 -0.53 4.99
C ALA A 100 9.98 0.59 5.21
N LYS A 101 11.25 0.21 5.25
CA LYS A 101 12.43 1.09 5.20
C LYS A 101 13.33 0.54 4.11
N ASP A 102 13.70 1.39 3.17
CA ASP A 102 14.49 0.98 2.01
C ASP A 102 13.81 -0.17 1.23
N HIS A 103 14.41 -1.35 1.14
CA HIS A 103 13.87 -2.52 0.43
C HIS A 103 13.32 -3.62 1.34
N VAL A 104 13.28 -3.39 2.66
CA VAL A 104 12.79 -4.35 3.65
C VAL A 104 11.59 -3.81 4.39
N GLY A 105 10.74 -4.69 4.87
CA GLY A 105 9.56 -4.30 5.62
C GLY A 105 8.93 -5.46 6.37
N PHE A 106 7.82 -5.16 7.04
CA PHE A 106 7.00 -6.16 7.69
C PHE A 106 5.52 -5.87 7.44
N VAL A 107 4.75 -6.96 7.40
CA VAL A 107 3.30 -6.92 7.27
C VAL A 107 2.72 -6.27 8.52
N VAL A 108 1.83 -5.30 8.37
CA VAL A 108 0.96 -4.79 9.44
C VAL A 108 -0.21 -5.72 9.63
N ALA A 109 -0.94 -5.93 8.54
CA ALA A 109 -2.15 -6.73 8.52
C ALA A 109 -2.44 -7.28 7.12
N MET A 110 -3.26 -8.32 7.06
CA MET A 110 -3.81 -8.89 5.83
C MET A 110 -5.31 -9.09 5.96
N GLN A 111 -6.03 -8.99 4.84
CA GLN A 111 -7.45 -9.32 4.78
C GLN A 111 -7.83 -9.78 3.36
N TYR A 112 -8.66 -10.81 3.29
CA TYR A 112 -9.37 -11.22 2.08
C TYR A 112 -10.72 -10.49 2.01
N ARG A 113 -11.14 -10.06 0.83
CA ARG A 113 -12.43 -9.38 0.64
C ARG A 113 -13.61 -10.30 0.98
N SER A 114 -13.47 -11.60 0.71
CA SER A 114 -14.46 -12.61 1.06
C SER A 114 -14.56 -12.88 2.57
N GLU A 115 -13.61 -12.36 3.37
CA GLU A 115 -13.51 -12.60 4.80
C GLU A 115 -13.73 -11.31 5.61
N GLU A 116 -14.40 -11.42 6.75
CA GLU A 116 -14.62 -10.30 7.68
C GLU A 116 -13.46 -10.13 8.68
N GLU A 117 -12.59 -11.14 8.78
CA GLU A 117 -11.48 -11.17 9.72
C GLU A 117 -10.24 -10.48 9.14
N ILE A 118 -9.50 -9.82 10.02
CA ILE A 118 -8.23 -9.19 9.68
C ILE A 118 -7.12 -9.89 10.47
N GLU A 119 -6.09 -10.31 9.76
CA GLU A 119 -4.94 -10.96 10.37
C GLU A 119 -3.87 -9.92 10.69
N LEU A 120 -3.69 -9.60 11.97
CA LEU A 120 -2.62 -8.72 12.43
C LEU A 120 -1.32 -9.50 12.64
N SER A 121 -0.22 -9.03 12.06
CA SER A 121 1.06 -9.70 12.21
C SER A 121 1.63 -9.53 13.63
N ASP A 122 2.38 -10.52 14.10
CA ASP A 122 3.06 -10.43 15.39
C ASP A 122 4.19 -9.38 15.38
N ASN A 123 4.85 -9.18 14.24
CA ASN A 123 5.83 -8.11 14.05
C ASN A 123 5.20 -6.74 14.29
N TYR A 124 3.97 -6.53 13.81
CA TYR A 124 3.26 -5.28 14.02
C TYR A 124 2.85 -5.07 15.48
N LYS A 125 2.43 -6.13 16.18
CA LYS A 125 2.12 -6.06 17.62
C LYS A 125 3.35 -5.65 18.42
N ALA A 126 4.54 -6.13 18.05
CA ALA A 126 5.81 -5.79 18.70
C ALA A 126 6.43 -4.46 18.24
N PHE A 127 6.09 -3.97 17.04
CA PHE A 127 6.69 -2.78 16.45
C PHE A 127 6.43 -1.52 17.30
N PRO A 128 7.48 -0.81 17.77
CA PRO A 128 7.29 0.46 18.44
C PRO A 128 7.04 1.55 17.37
N CYS A 129 6.01 2.36 17.55
CA CYS A 129 5.77 3.55 16.74
C CYS A 129 5.05 4.60 17.57
N GLU A 130 5.07 5.84 17.11
CA GLU A 130 4.41 6.98 17.77
C GLU A 130 2.91 6.74 17.86
N ARG A 131 2.31 6.19 16.79
CA ARG A 131 0.90 5.81 16.75
C ARG A 131 0.69 4.55 15.93
N LYS A 132 0.05 3.55 16.55
CA LYS A 132 -0.45 2.36 15.85
C LYS A 132 -1.79 2.67 15.20
N LEU A 133 -2.04 2.01 14.07
CA LEU A 133 -3.39 1.84 13.58
C LEU A 133 -4.15 0.87 14.49
N THR A 134 -5.38 1.23 14.83
CA THR A 134 -6.32 0.30 15.46
C THR A 134 -6.83 -0.69 14.42
N GLU A 135 -7.32 -1.85 14.88
CA GLU A 135 -7.95 -2.83 13.98
C GLU A 135 -9.10 -2.22 13.17
N ALA A 136 -9.91 -1.35 13.79
CA ALA A 136 -11.01 -0.66 13.13
C ALA A 136 -10.54 0.27 12.00
N GLU A 137 -9.41 0.97 12.18
CA GLU A 137 -8.83 1.83 11.14
C GLU A 137 -8.25 1.01 9.99
N ILE A 138 -7.62 -0.14 10.27
CA ILE A 138 -7.10 -0.99 9.21
C ILE A 138 -8.26 -1.60 8.40
N LYS A 139 -9.32 -2.04 9.09
CA LYS A 139 -10.57 -2.48 8.44
C LYS A 139 -11.18 -1.36 7.59
N GLU A 140 -11.15 -0.11 8.04
CA GLU A 140 -11.63 1.03 7.26
C GLU A 140 -10.79 1.24 5.99
N ILE A 141 -9.46 1.16 6.08
CA ILE A 141 -8.55 1.24 4.93
C ILE A 141 -8.88 0.14 3.92
N PHE A 142 -8.90 -1.13 4.35
CA PHE A 142 -9.18 -2.26 3.46
C PHE A 142 -10.58 -2.20 2.86
N ALA A 143 -11.60 -1.89 3.67
CA ALA A 143 -12.97 -1.73 3.19
C ALA A 143 -13.08 -0.63 2.12
N SER A 144 -12.37 0.49 2.27
CA SER A 144 -12.38 1.57 1.28
C SER A 144 -11.83 1.11 -0.09
N ILE A 145 -10.81 0.25 -0.07
CA ILE A 145 -10.18 -0.30 -1.27
C ILE A 145 -11.08 -1.39 -1.87
N PHE A 146 -11.64 -2.29 -1.06
CA PHE A 146 -12.57 -3.32 -1.53
C PHE A 146 -13.84 -2.73 -2.17
N GLN A 147 -14.35 -1.62 -1.63
CA GLN A 147 -15.50 -0.90 -2.18
C GLN A 147 -15.16 -0.14 -3.47
N ASN A 148 -13.89 0.24 -3.66
CA ASN A 148 -13.44 0.95 -4.85
C ASN A 148 -12.04 0.48 -5.30
N PRO A 149 -11.93 -0.71 -5.92
CA PRO A 149 -10.62 -1.28 -6.28
C PRO A 149 -9.80 -0.46 -7.26
N SER A 150 -10.44 0.45 -8.02
CA SER A 150 -9.75 1.29 -9.01
C SER A 150 -8.73 2.24 -8.39
N VAL A 151 -8.80 2.50 -7.08
CA VAL A 151 -7.85 3.39 -6.38
C VAL A 151 -6.44 2.80 -6.28
N ILE A 152 -6.28 1.50 -6.53
CA ILE A 152 -4.98 0.81 -6.57
C ILE A 152 -4.74 0.10 -7.91
N GLU A 153 -5.57 0.37 -8.92
CA GLU A 153 -5.39 -0.23 -10.24
C GLU A 153 -4.09 0.24 -10.91
N PRO A 154 -3.45 -0.63 -11.71
CA PRO A 154 -2.33 -0.22 -12.53
C PRO A 154 -2.69 0.93 -13.45
N VAL A 155 -1.82 1.93 -13.54
CA VAL A 155 -2.00 3.07 -14.44
C VAL A 155 -1.64 2.66 -15.86
N GLU A 156 -2.60 2.76 -16.78
CA GLU A 156 -2.35 2.51 -18.21
C GLU A 156 -1.43 3.60 -18.78
N LEU A 157 -0.33 3.17 -19.39
CA LEU A 157 0.54 4.06 -20.15
C LEU A 157 0.13 3.99 -21.62
N SER A 158 -0.33 5.12 -22.18
CA SER A 158 -0.56 5.20 -23.62
C SER A 158 0.77 5.00 -24.37
N THR A 159 0.75 4.27 -25.48
CA THR A 159 1.89 3.93 -26.34
C THR A 159 2.64 5.13 -26.95
N GLY A 160 2.30 6.37 -26.55
CA GLY A 160 2.97 7.61 -26.95
C GLY A 160 4.06 8.11 -25.99
N ASP A 161 4.12 7.63 -24.73
CA ASP A 161 5.08 8.13 -23.74
C ASP A 161 6.38 7.33 -23.75
N LYS A 162 7.23 7.59 -24.76
CA LYS A 162 8.60 7.02 -24.89
C LYS A 162 9.62 7.62 -23.91
N SER A 163 9.21 7.99 -22.70
CA SER A 163 10.07 8.70 -21.74
C SER A 163 10.55 7.84 -20.56
N ILE A 164 10.13 6.58 -20.47
CA ILE A 164 10.43 5.71 -19.30
C ILE A 164 11.68 4.83 -19.52
N ASP A 165 12.28 4.85 -20.71
CA ASP A 165 13.56 4.17 -20.99
C ASP A 165 14.77 4.82 -20.27
N ASN A 166 14.60 5.91 -19.53
CA ASN A 166 15.70 6.66 -18.91
C ASN A 166 15.41 7.18 -17.49
N LEU A 167 14.93 6.34 -16.57
CA LEU A 167 15.13 6.64 -15.15
C LEU A 167 16.48 6.05 -14.72
N PRO A 168 17.47 6.88 -14.34
CA PRO A 168 18.74 6.36 -13.86
C PRO A 168 18.48 5.64 -12.54
N TYR A 169 18.85 4.36 -12.48
CA TYR A 169 19.19 3.72 -11.21
C TYR A 169 20.27 4.59 -10.57
N THR A 170 19.90 5.33 -9.52
CA THR A 170 20.87 5.99 -8.66
C THR A 170 21.22 4.98 -7.57
N GLU A 171 22.49 4.58 -7.59
CA GLU A 171 23.13 3.66 -6.64
C GLU A 171 23.00 4.12 -5.18
#